data_AF-A0A1H6XRC0-F1
#
_entry.id   AF-A0A1H6XRC0-F1
#
_cell.length_a   1.000
_cell.length_b   1.000
_cell.length_c   1.000
_cell.angle_alpha   90.00
_cell.angle_beta   90.00
_cell.angle_gamma   90.00
#
_symmetry.space_group_name_H-M   'P 1'
#
loop_
_entity.id
_entity.type
_entity.pdbx_description
1 polymer ?
#
loop_
_entity_poly.entity_id
_entity_poly.type
_entity_poly.pdbx_seq_one_letter_code
_entity_poly.pdbx_strand_id
1 'polypeptide(L)'
;MKNQVEIKNGILIFVGIGIFFLLMDLFGLADKNYLRILNAFIVLFGIWKTVKSNYANGTTGYLENLISCFKTGIIGVVLGIIGLIVFVYIKGGESYLATLADTFFFTGKTNLVKYCAVLLFEGVASSLIGSFAIMQYWKDVPAVSKH
;
A
#
# COMPACT_ATOMS: atom_id res chain seq x y z
N MET A 1 -17.00 11.99 -10.95
CA MET A 1 -16.09 11.08 -11.70
C MET A 1 -15.56 10.00 -10.74
N LYS A 2 -16.20 8.82 -10.72
CA LYS A 2 -15.96 7.74 -9.73
C LYS A 2 -14.50 7.20 -9.75
N ASN A 3 -13.88 7.13 -10.93
CA ASN A 3 -12.51 6.60 -11.09
C ASN A 3 -11.37 7.51 -10.61
N GLN A 4 -11.62 8.81 -10.39
CA GLN A 4 -10.55 9.76 -10.02
C GLN A 4 -10.11 9.60 -8.56
N VAL A 5 -11.00 9.11 -7.68
CA VAL A 5 -10.72 8.97 -6.24
C VAL A 5 -9.72 7.83 -5.99
N GLU A 6 -9.94 6.69 -6.64
CA GLU A 6 -9.09 5.50 -6.53
C GLU A 6 -7.65 5.79 -6.95
N ILE A 7 -7.49 6.47 -8.09
CA ILE A 7 -6.16 6.83 -8.62
C ILE A 7 -5.49 7.87 -7.72
N LYS A 8 -6.20 8.93 -7.31
CA LYS A 8 -5.64 9.97 -6.42
C LYS A 8 -5.18 9.39 -5.09
N ASN A 9 -5.97 8.52 -4.48
CA ASN A 9 -5.61 7.91 -3.21
C ASN A 9 -4.54 6.82 -3.36
N GLY A 10 -4.53 6.08 -4.48
CA GLY A 10 -3.45 5.15 -4.81
C GLY A 10 -2.11 5.86 -4.98
N ILE A 11 -2.10 7.02 -5.66
CA ILE A 11 -0.91 7.89 -5.77
C ILE A 11 -0.50 8.42 -4.39
N LEU A 12 -1.46 8.78 -3.52
CA LEU A 12 -1.15 9.23 -2.16
C LEU A 12 -0.47 8.13 -1.34
N ILE A 13 -0.93 6.88 -1.45
CA ILE A 13 -0.28 5.72 -0.83
C ILE A 13 1.14 5.57 -1.38
N PHE A 14 1.31 5.63 -2.70
CA PHE A 14 2.61 5.54 -3.34
C PHE A 14 3.58 6.62 -2.84
N VAL A 15 3.16 7.88 -2.82
CA VAL A 15 3.98 8.99 -2.34
C VAL A 15 4.29 8.84 -0.85
N GLY A 16 3.32 8.41 -0.03
CA GLY A 16 3.51 8.17 1.40
C GLY A 16 4.54 7.08 1.68
N ILE A 17 4.42 5.92 1.01
CA ILE A 17 5.37 4.81 1.12
C ILE A 17 6.74 5.22 0.57
N GLY A 18 6.78 5.90 -0.57
CA GLY A 18 8.02 6.36 -1.19
C GLY A 18 8.81 7.32 -0.31
N ILE A 19 8.15 8.35 0.26
CA ILE A 19 8.77 9.28 1.19
C ILE A 19 9.24 8.55 2.46
N PHE A 20 8.40 7.68 3.01
CA PHE A 20 8.76 6.91 4.20
C PHE A 20 10.00 6.03 3.96
N PHE A 21 10.05 5.36 2.81
CA PHE A 21 11.18 4.53 2.43
C PHE A 21 12.47 5.35 2.22
N LEU A 22 12.37 6.51 1.56
CA LEU A 22 13.50 7.43 1.40
C LEU A 22 14.04 7.94 2.74
N LEU A 23 13.16 8.27 3.68
CA LEU A 23 13.56 8.67 5.03
C LEU A 23 14.23 7.50 5.77
N MET A 24 13.65 6.30 5.70
CA MET A 24 14.27 5.11 6.29
C MET A 24 15.67 4.83 5.75
N ASP A 25 15.87 4.96 4.43
CA ASP A 25 17.18 4.80 3.82
C ASP A 25 18.17 5.89 4.27
N LEU A 26 17.72 7.16 4.33
CA LEU A 26 18.55 8.28 4.77
C LEU A 26 19.06 8.11 6.20
N PHE A 27 18.21 7.60 7.10
CA PHE A 27 18.59 7.32 8.48
C PHE A 27 19.27 5.96 8.67
N GLY A 28 19.36 5.12 7.62
CA GLY A 28 19.94 3.78 7.69
C GLY A 28 19.09 2.79 8.51
N LEU A 29 17.77 3.01 8.62
CA LEU A 29 16.83 2.10 9.27
C LEU A 29 16.13 1.15 8.28
N ALA A 30 16.54 1.15 7.01
CA ALA A 30 15.97 0.29 5.98
C ALA A 30 16.10 -1.22 6.31
N ASP A 31 17.07 -1.59 7.16
CA ASP A 31 17.31 -2.94 7.66
C ASP A 31 16.33 -3.38 8.78
N LYS A 32 15.46 -2.48 9.27
CA LYS A 32 14.57 -2.77 10.40
C LYS A 32 13.22 -3.29 9.95
N ASN A 33 13.01 -4.60 10.07
CA ASN A 33 11.74 -5.25 9.74
C ASN A 33 10.50 -4.67 10.44
N TYR A 34 10.61 -4.19 11.69
CA TYR A 34 9.47 -3.65 12.42
C TYR A 34 8.90 -2.36 11.80
N LEU A 35 9.73 -1.58 11.08
CA LEU A 35 9.28 -0.39 10.36
C LEU A 35 8.40 -0.73 9.16
N ARG A 36 8.44 -1.98 8.67
CA ARG A 36 7.56 -2.43 7.58
C ARG A 36 6.09 -2.44 7.99
N ILE A 37 5.79 -2.52 9.29
CA ILE A 37 4.43 -2.40 9.82
C ILE A 37 3.85 -1.01 9.48
N LEU A 38 4.66 0.05 9.48
CA LEU A 38 4.21 1.40 9.09
C LEU A 38 3.79 1.48 7.61
N ASN A 39 4.40 0.70 6.71
CA ASN A 39 3.95 0.62 5.32
C ASN A 39 2.51 0.09 5.24
N ALA A 40 2.19 -0.95 6.00
CA ALA A 40 0.84 -1.48 6.08
C ALA A 40 -0.15 -0.44 6.66
N PHE A 41 0.27 0.34 7.66
CA PHE A 41 -0.53 1.46 8.19
C PHE A 41 -0.78 2.56 7.14
N ILE A 42 0.22 2.91 6.32
CA ILE A 42 0.07 3.89 5.23
C ILE A 42 -0.95 3.40 4.19
N VAL A 43 -0.87 2.12 3.81
CA VAL A 43 -1.84 1.50 2.89
C VAL A 43 -3.25 1.53 3.50
N LEU A 44 -3.41 1.10 4.76
CA LEU A 44 -4.70 1.14 5.47
C LEU A 44 -5.26 2.56 5.55
N PHE A 45 -4.43 3.56 5.83
CA PHE A 45 -4.82 4.95 5.86
C PHE A 45 -5.33 5.44 4.50
N GLY A 46 -4.64 5.08 3.42
CA GLY A 46 -5.09 5.40 2.06
C GLY A 46 -6.41 4.73 1.69
N ILE A 47 -6.60 3.46 2.07
CA ILE A 47 -7.87 2.75 1.89
C ILE A 47 -9.00 3.43 2.68
N TRP A 48 -8.75 3.79 3.95
CA TRP A 48 -9.72 4.48 4.80
C TRP A 48 -10.14 5.83 4.19
N LYS A 49 -9.18 6.57 3.63
CA LYS A 49 -9.45 7.82 2.93
C LYS A 49 -10.30 7.62 1.66
N THR A 50 -10.10 6.51 0.93
CA THR A 50 -10.96 6.12 -0.20
C THR A 50 -12.40 5.87 0.24
N VAL A 51 -12.62 5.09 1.32
CA VAL A 51 -13.97 4.88 1.85
C VAL A 51 -14.63 6.22 2.20
N LYS A 52 -13.95 7.07 2.98
CA LYS A 52 -14.47 8.37 3.38
C LYS A 52 -14.84 9.24 2.18
N SER A 53 -14.00 9.25 1.14
CA SER A 53 -14.27 10.01 -0.09
C SER A 53 -15.43 9.43 -0.89
N ASN A 54 -15.58 8.11 -0.94
CA ASN A 54 -16.69 7.46 -1.66
C ASN A 54 -18.04 7.73 -0.97
N TYR A 55 -18.07 7.67 0.37
CA TYR A 55 -19.26 8.04 1.15
C TYR A 55 -19.62 9.53 0.97
N ALA A 56 -18.63 10.44 0.99
CA ALA A 56 -18.86 11.87 0.72
C ALA A 56 -19.43 12.13 -0.69
N ASN A 57 -19.04 11.32 -1.67
CA ASN A 57 -19.52 11.38 -3.05
C ASN A 57 -20.87 10.66 -3.27
N GLY A 58 -21.50 10.12 -2.21
CA GLY A 58 -22.79 9.43 -2.29
C GLY A 58 -22.71 7.99 -2.79
N THR A 59 -21.52 7.39 -2.89
CA THR A 59 -21.36 5.97 -3.21
C THR A 59 -21.44 5.16 -1.91
N THR A 60 -22.61 4.60 -1.63
CA THR A 60 -22.91 3.86 -0.39
C THR A 60 -22.99 2.35 -0.59
N GLY A 61 -22.88 1.87 -1.83
CA GLY A 61 -22.89 0.45 -2.14
C GLY A 61 -21.72 -0.27 -1.48
N TYR A 62 -22.01 -1.24 -0.61
CA TYR A 62 -20.99 -2.00 0.13
C TYR A 62 -19.97 -2.67 -0.81
N LEU A 63 -20.45 -3.42 -1.81
CA LEU A 63 -19.57 -4.10 -2.78
C LEU A 63 -18.80 -3.11 -3.66
N GLU A 64 -19.42 -1.99 -4.04
CA GLU A 64 -18.76 -0.97 -4.85
C GLU A 64 -17.61 -0.31 -4.10
N ASN A 65 -17.82 0.03 -2.83
CA ASN A 65 -16.79 0.61 -1.97
C ASN A 65 -15.68 -0.39 -1.67
N LEU A 66 -16.01 -1.66 -1.43
CA LEU A 66 -15.03 -2.72 -1.22
C LEU A 66 -14.11 -2.88 -2.44
N ILE A 67 -14.68 -2.95 -3.65
CA ILE A 67 -13.90 -3.05 -4.89
C ILE A 67 -13.06 -1.80 -5.11
N SER A 68 -13.61 -0.62 -4.85
CA SER A 68 -12.90 0.67 -4.99
C SER A 68 -11.68 0.78 -4.05
N CYS A 69 -11.86 0.34 -2.80
CA CYS A 69 -10.81 0.26 -1.80
C CYS A 69 -9.71 -0.72 -2.20
N PHE A 70 -10.11 -1.91 -2.65
CA PHE A 70 -9.18 -2.94 -3.09
C PHE A 70 -8.35 -2.47 -4.29
N LYS A 71 -8.99 -1.81 -5.27
CA LYS A 71 -8.30 -1.19 -6.42
C LYS A 71 -7.30 -0.12 -5.98
N THR A 72 -7.68 0.75 -5.04
CA THR A 72 -6.78 1.78 -4.49
C THR A 72 -5.53 1.14 -3.89
N GLY A 73 -5.70 0.09 -3.09
CA GLY A 73 -4.59 -0.66 -2.48
C GLY A 73 -3.67 -1.29 -3.52
N ILE A 74 -4.23 -2.00 -4.51
CA ILE A 74 -3.46 -2.60 -5.61
C ILE A 74 -2.65 -1.54 -6.37
N ILE A 75 -3.27 -0.40 -6.73
CA ILE A 75 -2.58 0.68 -7.43
C ILE A 75 -1.39 1.19 -6.59
N GLY A 76 -1.61 1.41 -5.29
CA GLY A 76 -0.54 1.82 -4.38
C GLY A 76 0.61 0.82 -4.30
N VAL A 77 0.29 -0.48 -4.21
CA VAL A 77 1.29 -1.57 -4.15
C VAL A 77 2.08 -1.66 -5.44
N VAL A 78 1.42 -1.67 -6.60
CA VAL A 78 2.10 -1.77 -7.91
C VAL A 78 3.01 -0.56 -8.14
N LEU A 79 2.52 0.66 -7.87
CA LEU A 79 3.36 1.86 -7.95
C LEU A 79 4.53 1.80 -6.95
N GLY A 80 4.30 1.30 -5.73
CA GLY A 80 5.34 1.11 -4.72
C GLY A 80 6.44 0.17 -5.19
N ILE A 81 6.09 -0.97 -5.82
CA ILE A 81 7.05 -1.92 -6.40
C ILE A 81 7.86 -1.28 -7.53
N ILE A 82 7.21 -0.51 -8.41
CA ILE A 82 7.90 0.21 -9.49
C ILE A 82 8.90 1.21 -8.89
N GLY A 83 8.48 2.00 -7.90
CA GLY A 83 9.34 2.97 -7.22
C GLY A 83 10.53 2.30 -6.53
N LEU A 84 10.31 1.15 -5.89
CA LEU A 84 11.35 0.35 -5.27
C LEU A 84 12.36 -0.20 -6.29
N ILE A 85 11.89 -0.73 -7.43
CA ILE A 85 12.77 -1.21 -8.51
C ILE A 85 13.67 -0.07 -8.99
N VAL A 86 13.08 1.10 -9.31
CA VAL A 86 13.84 2.28 -9.75
C VAL A 86 14.86 2.71 -8.69
N PHE A 87 14.45 2.73 -7.42
CA PHE A 87 15.31 3.12 -6.31
C PHE A 87 16.51 2.17 -6.13
N VAL A 88 16.26 0.86 -6.16
CA VAL A 88 17.31 -0.17 -6.09
C VAL A 88 18.30 -0.01 -7.24
N TYR A 89 17.81 0.21 -8.47
CA TYR A 89 18.69 0.46 -9.62
C TYR A 89 19.58 1.69 -9.43
N ILE A 90 19.05 2.80 -8.89
CA ILE A 90 19.82 4.02 -8.62
C ILE A 90 20.87 3.82 -7.52
N LYS A 91 20.57 3.01 -6.49
CA LYS A 91 21.43 2.81 -5.30
C LYS A 91 22.51 1.74 -5.46
N GLY A 92 22.66 1.13 -6.64
CA GLY A 92 23.71 0.13 -6.91
C GLY A 92 23.19 -1.29 -7.14
N GLY A 93 21.89 -1.45 -7.41
CA GLY A 93 21.30 -2.70 -7.89
C GLY A 93 21.27 -3.81 -6.85
N GLU A 94 21.72 -5.00 -7.25
CA GLU A 94 21.62 -6.22 -6.43
C GLU A 94 22.39 -6.13 -5.10
N SER A 95 23.45 -5.32 -5.01
CA SER A 95 24.21 -5.16 -3.77
C SER A 95 23.41 -4.45 -2.68
N TYR A 96 22.60 -3.46 -3.03
CA TYR A 96 21.72 -2.77 -2.09
C TYR A 96 20.51 -3.64 -1.74
N LEU A 97 20.04 -4.44 -2.69
CA LEU A 97 18.95 -5.39 -2.47
C LEU A 97 19.32 -6.48 -1.47
N ALA A 98 20.57 -6.94 -1.44
CA ALA A 98 21.04 -7.92 -0.45
C ALA A 98 20.85 -7.43 0.98
N THR A 99 21.16 -6.16 1.26
CA THR A 99 20.95 -5.54 2.58
C THR A 99 19.48 -5.45 2.96
N LEU A 100 18.60 -5.23 1.97
CA LEU A 100 17.16 -5.16 2.18
C LEU A 100 16.53 -6.54 2.33
N ALA A 101 17.03 -7.54 1.62
CA ALA A 101 16.50 -8.90 1.58
C ALA A 101 16.85 -9.74 2.81
N ASP A 102 18.02 -9.51 3.43
CA ASP A 102 18.42 -10.15 4.70
C ASP A 102 17.42 -9.90 5.84
N THR A 103 16.61 -8.84 5.72
CA THR A 103 15.57 -8.55 6.70
C THR A 103 14.33 -9.41 6.54
N PHE A 104 14.00 -9.91 5.35
CA PHE A 104 12.81 -10.72 5.16
C PHE A 104 12.97 -12.11 5.80
N PHE A 105 11.84 -12.73 6.17
CA PHE A 105 11.79 -14.08 6.75
C PHE A 105 12.33 -15.20 5.81
N PHE A 106 12.93 -14.86 4.67
CA PHE A 106 13.46 -15.80 3.70
C PHE A 106 14.98 -15.89 3.79
N THR A 107 15.45 -16.95 4.46
CA THR A 107 16.85 -17.40 4.48
C THR A 107 17.27 -17.95 3.10
N GLY A 108 17.79 -17.10 2.21
CA GLY A 108 18.42 -17.55 0.96
C GLY A 108 18.70 -16.45 -0.06
N LYS A 109 19.62 -16.71 -1.01
CA LYS A 109 20.02 -15.79 -2.10
C LYS A 109 18.79 -15.21 -2.79
N THR A 110 18.48 -13.95 -2.48
CA THR A 110 17.27 -13.29 -2.92
C THR A 110 17.57 -12.51 -4.19
N ASN A 111 16.88 -12.84 -5.28
CA ASN A 111 16.93 -12.05 -6.51
C ASN A 111 15.85 -10.96 -6.43
N LEU A 112 16.08 -9.80 -7.06
CA LEU A 112 15.13 -8.68 -7.15
C LEU A 112 13.72 -9.14 -7.55
N VAL A 113 13.62 -10.08 -8.50
CA VAL A 113 12.33 -10.60 -8.96
C VAL A 113 11.58 -11.33 -7.84
N LYS A 114 12.28 -12.17 -7.05
CA LYS A 114 11.68 -12.88 -5.91
C LYS A 114 11.22 -11.89 -4.84
N TYR A 115 12.04 -10.89 -4.57
CA TYR A 115 11.74 -9.83 -3.59
C TYR A 115 10.46 -9.06 -3.98
N CYS A 116 10.38 -8.59 -5.22
CA CYS A 116 9.20 -7.89 -5.74
C CYS A 116 7.96 -8.80 -5.77
N ALA A 117 8.11 -10.09 -6.10
CA ALA A 117 6.99 -11.02 -6.10
C ALA A 117 6.40 -11.22 -4.69
N VAL A 118 7.24 -11.43 -3.68
CA VAL A 118 6.80 -11.54 -2.28
C VAL A 118 6.08 -10.27 -1.83
N LEU A 119 6.67 -9.10 -2.09
CA LEU A 119 6.03 -7.82 -1.77
C LEU A 119 4.70 -7.62 -2.49
N LEU A 120 4.57 -8.11 -3.73
CA LEU A 120 3.32 -8.06 -4.46
C LEU A 120 2.25 -8.93 -3.79
N PHE A 121 2.58 -10.17 -3.44
CA PHE A 121 1.64 -11.05 -2.74
C PHE A 121 1.23 -10.49 -1.38
N GLU A 122 2.19 -10.02 -0.58
CA GLU A 122 1.92 -9.37 0.70
C GLU A 122 1.08 -8.10 0.55
N GLY A 123 1.42 -7.27 -0.44
CA GLY A 123 0.70 -6.02 -0.72
C GLY A 123 -0.73 -6.26 -1.19
N VAL A 124 -0.96 -7.26 -2.04
CA VAL A 124 -2.31 -7.64 -2.49
C VAL A 124 -3.12 -8.24 -1.33
N ALA A 125 -2.53 -9.14 -0.54
CA ALA A 125 -3.19 -9.74 0.61
C ALA A 125 -3.58 -8.69 1.66
N SER A 126 -2.64 -7.78 2.00
CA SER A 126 -2.90 -6.68 2.95
C SER A 126 -3.91 -5.67 2.42
N SER A 127 -3.91 -5.38 1.12
CA SER A 127 -4.93 -4.53 0.49
C SER A 127 -6.32 -5.16 0.54
N LEU A 128 -6.42 -6.47 0.35
CA LEU A 128 -7.68 -7.22 0.47
C LEU A 128 -8.18 -7.19 1.91
N ILE A 129 -7.36 -7.63 2.87
CA ILE A 129 -7.69 -7.68 4.29
C ILE A 129 -8.03 -6.28 4.81
N GLY A 130 -7.24 -5.27 4.45
CA GLY A 130 -7.47 -3.88 4.85
C GLY A 130 -8.78 -3.31 4.28
N SER A 131 -9.10 -3.60 3.03
CA SER A 131 -10.37 -3.22 2.43
C SER A 131 -11.55 -3.89 3.13
N PHE A 132 -11.46 -5.18 3.41
CA PHE A 132 -12.49 -5.90 4.15
C PHE A 132 -12.65 -5.38 5.59
N ALA A 133 -11.56 -5.18 6.32
CA ALA A 133 -11.59 -4.70 7.70
C ALA A 133 -12.22 -3.31 7.81
N ILE A 134 -11.86 -2.39 6.91
CA ILE A 134 -12.44 -1.04 6.92
C ILE A 134 -13.90 -1.09 6.48
N MET A 135 -14.26 -1.87 5.47
CA MET A 135 -15.66 -2.02 5.06
C MET A 135 -16.52 -2.65 6.16
N GLN A 136 -15.96 -3.59 6.95
CA GLN A 136 -16.63 -4.18 8.10
C GLN A 136 -16.88 -3.13 9.20
N TYR A 137 -15.95 -2.20 9.41
CA TYR A 137 -16.13 -1.06 10.33
C TYR A 137 -17.23 -0.10 9.85
N TRP A 138 -17.37 0.08 8.52
CA TRP A 138 -18.37 0.97 7.92
C TRP A 138 -19.74 0.32 7.66
N LYS A 139 -19.89 -0.98 7.94
CA LYS A 139 -21.14 -1.74 7.73
C LYS A 139 -22.31 -1.18 8.55
N ASP A 140 -22.02 -0.70 9.77
CA ASP A 140 -23.04 -0.17 10.70
C ASP A 140 -23.08 1.37 10.73
N VAL A 141 -22.31 2.05 9.88
CA VAL A 141 -22.38 3.49 9.74
C VAL A 141 -23.57 3.81 8.85
N PRO A 142 -24.69 4.35 9.39
CA PRO A 142 -25.81 4.74 8.54
C PRO A 142 -25.28 5.72 7.50
N ALA A 143 -25.55 5.44 6.22
CA ALA A 143 -25.32 6.40 5.16
C ALA A 143 -25.99 7.70 5.61
N VAL A 144 -25.20 8.75 5.87
CA VAL A 144 -25.71 10.05 6.29
C VAL A 144 -26.78 10.42 5.29
N SER A 145 -28.04 10.38 5.74
CA SER A 145 -29.16 10.84 4.94
C SER A 145 -28.85 12.28 4.60
N LYS A 146 -28.70 12.55 3.31
CA LYS A 146 -28.80 13.93 2.82
C LYS A 146 -30.25 14.33 3.11
N HIS A 147 -30.46 15.04 4.22
CA HIS A 147 -31.60 15.94 4.38
C HIS A 147 -31.26 17.25 3.68
#